data_AF-A0A959ZFH9-F1
#
_entry.id   AF-A0A959ZFH9-F1
#
_cell.length_a   1.000
_cell.length_b   1.000
_cell.length_c   1.000
_cell.angle_alpha   90.00
_cell.angle_beta   90.00
_cell.angle_gamma   90.00
#
_symmetry.space_group_name_H-M   'P 1'
#
loop_
_entity.id
_entity.type
_entity.pdbx_description
1 polymer ?
#
loop_
_entity_poly.entity_id
_entity_poly.type
_entity_poly.pdbx_seq_one_letter_code
_entity_poly.pdbx_strand_id
1 'polypeptide(L)' 'MSDHRTDEAKGRAKEAAGALTGDDDLKNEGKTDRAASSVKEKVEGAKDKAEDAVDSVKRKVTDRD' A
#
# COMPACT_ATOMS: atom_id res chain seq x y z
N MET A 1 -8.42 9.06 0.30
CA MET A 1 -7.79 8.34 1.42
C MET A 1 -8.73 7.36 2.13
N SER A 2 -9.80 6.90 1.49
CA SER A 2 -10.77 6.01 2.16
C SER A 2 -10.43 4.53 1.98
N ASP A 3 -9.92 4.11 0.81
CA ASP A 3 -9.64 2.71 0.47
C ASP A 3 -8.71 2.00 1.47
N HIS A 4 -7.57 2.59 1.81
CA HIS A 4 -6.53 1.90 2.57
C HIS A 4 -6.96 1.42 3.98
N ARG A 5 -7.74 2.26 4.68
CA ARG A 5 -8.27 1.90 6.02
C ARG A 5 -9.26 0.74 5.94
N THR A 6 -10.05 0.68 4.86
CA THR A 6 -11.03 -0.38 4.62
C THR A 6 -10.37 -1.70 4.27
N ASP A 7 -9.33 -1.70 3.44
CA ASP A 7 -8.59 -2.92 3.07
C ASP A 7 -7.85 -3.53 4.27
N GLU A 8 -7.25 -2.71 5.14
CA GLU A 8 -6.60 -3.21 6.35
C GLU A 8 -7.61 -3.83 7.34
N ALA A 9 -8.78 -3.18 7.52
CA ALA A 9 -9.85 -3.71 8.37
C ALA A 9 -10.42 -5.02 7.81
N LYS A 10 -10.61 -5.10 6.48
CA LYS A 10 -11.11 -6.29 5.79
C LYS A 10 -10.13 -7.45 5.87
N GLY A 11 -8.83 -7.18 5.72
CA GLY A 11 -7.77 -8.19 5.89
C GLY A 11 -7.73 -8.76 7.31
N ARG A 12 -7.84 -7.90 8.34
CA ARG A 12 -7.96 -8.35 9.74
C ARG A 12 -9.20 -9.20 9.98
N ALA A 13 -10.33 -8.82 9.39
CA ALA A 13 -11.58 -9.56 9.52
C ALA A 13 -11.50 -10.94 8.84
N LYS A 14 -10.94 -11.05 7.63
CA LYS A 14 -10.71 -12.34 6.95
C LYS A 14 -9.74 -13.23 7.72
N GLU A 15 -8.66 -12.67 8.27
CA GLU A 15 -7.68 -13.44 9.03
C GLU A 15 -8.29 -13.99 10.34
N ALA A 16 -9.07 -13.16 11.05
CA ALA A 16 -9.78 -13.59 12.24
C ALA A 16 -10.86 -14.62 11.93
N ALA A 17 -11.64 -14.42 10.86
CA ALA A 17 -12.64 -15.37 10.41
C ALA A 17 -11.99 -16.70 10.04
N GLY A 18 -10.96 -16.72 9.18
CA GLY A 18 -10.24 -17.94 8.80
C GLY A 18 -9.66 -18.68 10.00
N ALA A 19 -9.09 -17.97 10.98
CA ALA A 19 -8.61 -18.58 12.22
C ALA A 19 -9.74 -19.18 13.08
N LEU A 20 -10.94 -18.58 13.07
CA LEU A 20 -12.11 -19.04 13.81
C LEU A 20 -12.82 -20.24 13.15
N THR A 21 -12.92 -20.25 11.82
CA THR A 21 -13.53 -21.36 11.05
C THR A 21 -12.54 -22.46 10.69
N GLY A 22 -11.24 -22.29 10.93
CA GLY A 22 -10.20 -23.23 10.50
C GLY A 22 -9.98 -23.23 8.99
N ASP A 23 -10.35 -22.14 8.33
CA ASP A 23 -10.27 -21.98 6.89
C ASP A 23 -8.96 -21.27 6.52
N ASP A 24 -7.98 -22.07 6.08
CA ASP A 24 -6.63 -21.58 5.78
C ASP A 24 -6.60 -20.63 4.58
N ASP A 25 -7.55 -20.72 3.65
CA ASP A 25 -7.69 -19.80 2.52
C ASP A 25 -8.03 -18.39 3.00
N LEU A 26 -9.07 -18.22 3.84
CA LEU A 26 -9.44 -16.93 4.44
C LEU A 26 -8.30 -16.30 5.25
N LYS A 27 -7.53 -17.12 5.96
CA LYS A 27 -6.36 -16.70 6.75
C LYS A 27 -5.21 -16.26 5.85
N ASN A 28 -4.93 -16.97 4.76
CA ASN A 28 -3.87 -16.60 3.82
C ASN A 28 -4.23 -15.35 3.01
N GLU A 29 -5.49 -15.19 2.63
CA GLU A 29 -5.97 -14.03 1.87
C GLU A 29 -5.81 -12.75 2.69
N GLY A 30 -6.20 -12.77 3.98
CA GLY A 30 -6.00 -11.63 4.88
C GLY A 30 -4.53 -11.27 5.13
N LYS A 31 -3.63 -12.25 5.17
CA LYS A 31 -2.18 -12.00 5.29
C LYS A 31 -1.56 -11.45 4.00
N THR A 32 -1.99 -11.97 2.86
CA THR A 32 -1.49 -11.56 1.54
C THR A 32 -1.91 -10.13 1.23
N ASP A 33 -3.16 -9.76 1.53
CA ASP A 33 -3.64 -8.37 1.40
C ASP A 33 -2.81 -7.39 2.25
N ARG A 34 -2.47 -7.75 3.50
CA ARG A 34 -1.60 -6.88 4.33
C ARG A 34 -0.18 -6.74 3.80
N ALA A 35 0.39 -7.85 3.31
CA ALA A 35 1.74 -7.84 2.75
C ALA A 35 1.78 -7.00 1.48
N ALA A 36 0.81 -7.17 0.59
CA ALA A 36 0.67 -6.38 -0.64
C ALA A 36 0.49 -4.89 -0.33
N SER A 37 -0.38 -4.54 0.62
CA SER A 37 -0.58 -3.14 1.04
C SER A 37 0.67 -2.52 1.64
N SER A 38 1.42 -3.25 2.48
CA SER A 38 2.67 -2.75 3.07
C SER A 38 3.76 -2.52 2.01
N VAL A 39 3.83 -3.39 0.99
CA VAL A 39 4.76 -3.22 -0.12
C VAL A 39 4.35 -2.05 -1.01
N LYS A 40 3.06 -1.93 -1.31
CA LYS A 40 2.52 -0.85 -2.14
C LYS A 40 2.72 0.52 -1.48
N GLU A 41 2.51 0.63 -0.18
CA GLU A 41 2.81 1.85 0.59
C GLU A 41 4.29 2.26 0.52
N LYS A 42 5.20 1.30 0.66
CA LYS A 42 6.65 1.57 0.59
C LYS A 42 7.07 1.99 -0.81
N VAL A 43 6.49 1.36 -1.84
CA VAL A 43 6.76 1.69 -3.24
C VAL A 43 6.17 3.05 -3.61
N GLU A 44 4.92 3.32 -3.25
CA GLU A 44 4.28 4.63 -3.48
C GLU A 44 5.04 5.73 -2.73
N GLY A 45 5.38 5.54 -1.45
CA GLY A 45 6.16 6.52 -0.69
C GLY A 45 7.57 6.78 -1.25
N ALA A 46 8.21 5.78 -1.87
CA ALA A 46 9.47 5.96 -2.58
C ALA A 46 9.29 6.66 -3.94
N LYS A 47 8.21 6.33 -4.65
CA LYS A 47 7.88 6.90 -5.96
C LYS A 47 7.51 8.38 -5.85
N ASP A 48 6.71 8.77 -4.85
CA ASP A 48 6.39 10.16 -4.54
C ASP A 48 7.67 10.99 -4.28
N LYS A 49 8.58 10.49 -3.45
CA LYS A 49 9.86 11.18 -3.18
C LYS A 49 10.74 11.32 -4.42
N ALA A 50 10.73 10.31 -5.29
CA ALA A 50 11.48 10.34 -6.54
C ALA A 50 10.87 11.34 -7.53
N GLU A 51 9.54 11.35 -7.67
CA GLU A 51 8.83 12.31 -8.51
C GLU A 51 9.03 13.74 -8.01
N ASP A 52 8.96 14.00 -6.70
CA ASP A 52 9.17 15.34 -6.12
C ASP A 52 10.60 15.87 -6.36
N ALA A 53 11.60 14.99 -6.26
CA ALA A 53 12.99 15.32 -6.57
C ALA A 53 13.20 15.60 -8.07
N VAL A 54 12.60 14.81 -8.95
CA VAL A 54 12.67 14.99 -10.40
C VAL A 54 11.94 16.27 -10.82
N ASP A 55 10.78 16.56 -10.25
CA ASP A 55 10.00 17.77 -10.54
C ASP A 55 10.75 19.03 -10.09
N SER A 56 11.37 18.99 -8.91
CA SER A 56 12.25 20.06 -8.43
C SER A 56 13.43 20.33 -9.37
N VAL A 57 14.06 19.28 -9.92
CA VAL A 57 15.14 19.42 -10.90
C VAL A 57 14.62 19.95 -12.23
N LYS A 58 13.49 19.43 -12.71
CA LYS A 58 12.87 19.83 -13.97
C LYS A 58 12.47 21.31 -13.95
N ARG A 59 11.86 21.77 -12.86
CA ARG A 59 11.50 23.18 -12.65
C ARG A 59 12.73 24.09 -12.68
N LYS A 60 13.80 23.70 -11.97
CA LYS A 60 15.06 24.48 -11.92
C LYS A 60 15.80 24.55 -13.26
N VAL A 61 15.59 23.57 -14.14
CA VAL A 61 16.14 23.55 -15.50
C VAL A 61 15.26 24.35 -16.45
N THR A 62 13.94 24.25 -16.34
CA THR A 62 12.97 24.96 -17.20
C THR A 62 12.87 26.46 -16.90
N ASP A 63 13.06 26.91 -15.66
CA ASP A 63 13.04 28.35 -15.31
C ASP A 63 14.29 29.13 -15.77
N ARG A 64 15.26 28.49 -16.45
CA ARG A 64 16.54 29.10 -16.86
C ARG A 64 16.66 29.38 -18.37
N ASP A 65 15.63 29.06 -19.14
CA ASP A 65 15.43 29.42 -20.56
C ASP A 65 14.23 30.38 -20.70
#